data_AF-A0A0Q5YPW4-F1
#
_entry.id   AF-A0A0Q5YPW4-F1
#
_cell.length_a   1.000
_cell.length_b   1.000
_cell.length_c   1.000
_cell.angle_alpha   90.00
_cell.angle_beta   90.00
_cell.angle_gamma   90.00
#
_symmetry.space_group_name_H-M   'P 1'
#
loop_
_entity.id
_entity.type
_entity.pdbx_description
1 polymer ?
#
loop_
_entity_poly.entity_id
_entity_poly.type
_entity_poly.pdbx_seq_one_letter_code
_entity_poly.pdbx_strand_id
1 'polypeptide(L)' 'MANIAIMIGTPGGTRLMAASSERSAALMAEALLVTLGRDALPAPLWVQCADTGIVSRLTAYLGDLQADILGVEAE' A
#
# COMPACT_ATOMS: atom_id res chain seq x y z
N MET A 1 -5.66 16.67 11.20
CA MET A 1 -4.73 15.55 10.98
C MET A 1 -5.50 14.42 10.34
N ALA A 2 -5.09 13.95 9.17
CA ALA A 2 -5.70 12.77 8.55
C ALA A 2 -5.04 11.55 9.18
N ASN A 3 -5.77 10.76 9.97
CA ASN A 3 -5.29 9.48 10.43
C ASN A 3 -5.54 8.47 9.31
N ILE A 4 -4.48 8.10 8.61
CA ILE A 4 -4.49 7.08 7.56
C ILE A 4 -3.88 5.83 8.16
N ALA A 5 -4.62 4.73 8.16
CA ALA A 5 -4.11 3.41 8.50
C ALA A 5 -4.01 2.58 7.22
N ILE A 6 -2.85 1.97 6.99
CA ILE A 6 -2.62 1.04 5.89
C ILE A 6 -2.28 -0.32 6.50
N MET A 7 -2.96 -1.35 6.02
CA MET A 7 -2.73 -2.72 6.40
C MET A 7 -2.32 -3.52 5.17
N ILE A 8 -1.18 -4.22 5.23
CA ILE A 8 -0.65 -5.02 4.13
C ILE A 8 -0.41 -6.44 4.63
N GLY A 9 -0.97 -7.44 3.94
CA GLY A 9 -0.66 -8.84 4.20
C GLY A 9 0.70 -9.21 3.62
N THR A 10 1.58 -9.75 4.45
CA THR A 10 2.90 -10.23 4.03
C THR A 10 3.04 -11.72 4.39
N PRO A 11 4.04 -12.44 3.85
CA PRO A 11 4.29 -13.84 4.24
C PRO A 11 4.59 -14.01 5.73
N GLY A 12 5.12 -12.97 6.38
CA GLY A 12 5.37 -12.93 7.83
C GLY A 12 4.15 -12.52 8.66
N GLY A 13 2.97 -12.37 8.04
CA GLY A 13 1.74 -11.90 8.66
C GLY A 13 1.36 -10.48 8.22
N THR A 14 0.38 -9.91 8.91
CA THR A 14 -0.18 -8.60 8.55
C THR A 14 0.63 -7.46 9.16
N ARG A 15 1.04 -6.50 8.34
CA ARG A 15 1.70 -5.26 8.77
C ARG A 15 0.68 -4.12 8.79
N LEU A 16 0.47 -3.53 9.96
CA LEU A 16 -0.34 -2.32 10.13
C LEU A 16 0.56 -1.10 10.31
N MET A 17 0.27 -0.04 9.57
CA MET A 17 1.03 1.22 9.58
C MET A 17 0.04 2.37 9.71
N ALA A 18 0.39 3.39 10.50
CA ALA A 18 -0.43 4.59 10.66
C ALA A 18 0.39 5.82 10.27
N ALA A 19 -0.21 6.71 9.48
CA ALA A 19 0.39 7.92 8.97
C ALA A 19 -0.53 9.12 9.18
N SER A 20 0.07 10.30 9.35
CA SER A 20 -0.68 11.56 9.47
C SER A 20 -0.87 12.29 8.14
N SER A 21 -0.30 11.77 7.05
CA SER A 21 -0.38 12.35 5.69
C SER A 21 -0.34 11.28 4.61
N GLU A 22 -0.99 11.55 3.47
CA GLU A 22 -1.03 10.67 2.29
C GLU A 22 0.37 10.29 1.83
N ARG A 23 1.27 11.27 1.73
CA ARG A 23 2.67 11.06 1.32
C ARG A 23 3.43 10.13 2.25
N SER A 24 3.29 10.31 3.56
CA SER A 24 3.97 9.44 4.52
C SER A 24 3.40 8.02 4.49
N ALA A 25 2.09 7.88 4.25
CA ALA A 25 1.44 6.58 4.13
C ALA A 25 1.95 5.81 2.90
N ALA A 26 2.02 6.50 1.75
CA ALA A 26 2.55 5.95 0.50
C ALA A 26 4.00 5.48 0.66
N LEU A 27 4.91 6.35 1.13
CA LEU A 27 6.32 6.00 1.31
C LEU A 27 6.53 4.79 2.24
N MET A 28 5.75 4.71 3.31
CA MET A 28 5.80 3.59 4.25
C MET A 28 5.35 2.27 3.60
N ALA A 29 4.26 2.31 2.84
CA ALA A 29 3.73 1.15 2.13
C ALA A 29 4.64 0.72 0.97
N GLU A 30 5.16 1.67 0.19
CA GLU A 30 6.16 1.44 -0.87
C GLU A 30 7.39 0.72 -0.33
N ALA A 31 7.98 1.24 0.74
CA ALA A 31 9.15 0.64 1.36
C ALA A 31 8.88 -0.81 1.80
N LEU A 32 7.68 -1.12 2.27
CA LEU A 32 7.30 -2.48 2.60
C LEU A 32 7.16 -3.34 1.34
N LEU A 33 6.40 -2.89 0.35
CA LEU A 33 6.12 -3.65 -0.88
C LEU A 33 7.40 -3.98 -1.66
N VAL A 34 8.35 -3.05 -1.72
CA VAL A 34 9.65 -3.27 -2.38
C VAL A 34 10.52 -4.29 -1.63
N THR A 35 10.32 -4.45 -0.32
CA THR A 35 11.02 -5.50 0.46
C THR A 35 10.38 -6.88 0.32
N LEU A 36 9.15 -6.97 -0.18
CA LEU A 36 8.50 -8.24 -0.46
C LEU A 36 9.12 -8.88 -1.70
N GLY A 37 9.31 -10.21 -1.63
CA GLY A 37 9.67 -10.97 -2.83
C GLY A 37 8.52 -10.98 -3.83
N ARG A 38 8.83 -11.13 -5.13
CA ARG A 38 7.82 -11.19 -6.21
C ARG A 38 6.75 -12.26 -5.99
N ASP A 39 7.10 -13.37 -5.34
CA ASP A 39 6.17 -14.46 -5.00
C ASP A 39 5.10 -14.05 -3.97
N ALA A 40 5.39 -13.01 -3.18
CA ALA A 40 4.48 -12.47 -2.18
C ALA A 40 3.58 -11.34 -2.72
N LEU A 41 3.68 -11.03 -4.02
CA LEU A 41 2.91 -9.99 -4.69
C LEU A 41 1.90 -10.63 -5.68
N PRO A 42 0.69 -10.05 -5.83
CA PRO A 42 0.18 -8.88 -5.13
C PRO A 42 -0.18 -9.20 -3.67
N ALA A 43 0.30 -8.36 -2.77
CA ALA A 43 -0.01 -8.39 -1.35
C ALA A 43 -1.41 -7.77 -1.12
N PRO A 44 -2.27 -8.42 -0.33
CA PRO A 44 -3.57 -7.86 0.00
C PRO A 44 -3.39 -6.59 0.84
N LEU A 45 -4.04 -5.50 0.41
CA LEU A 45 -3.92 -4.18 1.03
C LEU A 45 -5.28 -3.63 1.45
N TRP A 46 -5.30 -2.94 2.58
CA TRP A 46 -6.46 -2.19 3.09
C TRP A 46 -6.03 -0.81 3.54
N VAL A 47 -6.70 0.22 3.03
CA VAL A 47 -6.50 1.61 3.45
C VAL A 47 -7.74 2.09 4.20
N GLN A 48 -7.54 2.62 5.40
CA GLN A 48 -8.58 3.23 6.22
C GLN A 48 -8.24 4.69 6.48
N CYS A 49 -9.10 5.60 6.03
CA CYS A 49 -9.03 7.02 6.32
C CYS A 49 -10.44 7.60 6.36
N ALA A 50 -10.63 8.71 7.07
CA ALA A 50 -11.88 9.46 7.05
C ALA A 50 -12.17 10.11 5.68
N ASP A 51 -11.12 10.39 4.90
CA ASP A 51 -11.22 10.93 3.55
C ASP A 51 -11.18 9.78 2.52
N THR A 52 -12.32 9.53 1.88
CA THR A 52 -12.46 8.46 0.88
C THR A 52 -11.69 8.74 -0.41
N GLY A 53 -11.41 10.00 -0.73
CA GLY A 53 -10.56 10.38 -1.86
C GLY A 53 -9.11 9.96 -1.63
N ILE A 54 -8.60 10.11 -0.41
CA ILE A 54 -7.27 9.61 -0.02
C ILE A 54 -7.24 8.07 -0.09
N VAL A 55 -8.29 7.39 0.39
CA VAL A 55 -8.39 5.92 0.32
C VAL A 55 -8.29 5.43 -1.13
N SER A 56 -9.07 6.00 -2.04
CA SER A 56 -9.05 5.61 -3.45
C SER A 56 -7.70 5.89 -4.11
N ARG A 57 -7.11 7.07 -3.88
CA ARG A 57 -5.79 7.43 -4.45
C ARG A 57 -4.68 6.50 -3.98
N LEU A 58 -4.58 6.24 -2.68
CA LEU A 58 -3.57 5.34 -2.12
C LEU A 58 -3.77 3.90 -2.58
N THR A 59 -5.03 3.44 -2.64
CA THR A 59 -5.33 2.07 -3.09
C THR A 59 -4.94 1.86 -4.55
N ALA A 60 -5.30 2.79 -5.44
CA ALA A 60 -4.89 2.74 -6.85
C ALA A 60 -3.37 2.80 -6.99
N TYR A 61 -2.74 3.80 -6.37
CA TYR A 61 -1.29 3.99 -6.43
C TYR A 61 -0.49 2.75 -5.96
N LEU A 62 -0.89 2.14 -4.84
CA LEU A 62 -0.23 0.94 -4.32
C LEU A 62 -0.56 -0.32 -5.13
N GLY A 63 -1.70 -0.35 -5.83
CA GLY A 63 -2.02 -1.39 -6.81
C GLY A 63 -1.08 -1.30 -8.02
N ASP A 64 -0.98 -0.12 -8.61
CA ASP A 64 -0.12 0.17 -9.77
C ASP A 64 1.36 -0.11 -9.45
N LEU A 65 1.82 0.28 -8.26
CA LEU A 65 3.17 -0.01 -7.80
C LEU A 65 3.46 -1.52 -7.76
N GLN A 66 2.50 -2.33 -7.31
CA GLN A 66 2.70 -3.78 -7.26
C GLN A 66 2.73 -4.39 -8.66
N ALA A 67 1.92 -3.88 -9.59
CA ALA A 67 1.99 -4.26 -10.99
C ALA A 67 3.36 -3.92 -11.59
N ASP A 68 3.88 -2.72 -11.31
CA ASP A 68 5.22 -2.27 -11.74
C ASP A 68 6.35 -3.17 -11.18
N ILE A 69 6.30 -3.51 -9.89
CA ILE A 69 7.28 -4.42 -9.26
C ILE A 69 7.22 -5.83 -9.88
N LEU A 70 6.01 -6.30 -10.21
CA LEU A 70 5.79 -7.57 -10.90
C LEU A 70 6.17 -7.52 -12.39
N GLY A 71 6.39 -6.33 -12.95
CA GLY A 71 6.63 -6.13 -14.38
C GLY A 71 5.39 -6.42 -15.25
N VAL A 72 4.19 -6.31 -14.66
CA VAL A 72 2.93 -6.36 -15.37
C VAL A 72 2.57 -4.91 -15.69
N GLU A 73 2.50 -4.55 -16.96
CA GLU A 73 2.03 -3.23 -17.36
C GLU A 73 0.61 -3.05 -16.81
N ALA A 74 0.39 -2.00 -16.00
CA ALA A 74 -0.93 -1.64 -15.52
C ALA A 74 -1.77 -1.25 -16.76
N GLU A 75 -2.73 -2.08 -17.12
CA GLU A 75 -3.64 -1.91 -18.27
C GLU A 75 -4.57 -0.69 -18.13
#